data_AF-A0A8T1WF76-F1
#
_entry.id   AF-A0A8T1WF76-F1
#
_cell.length_a   1.000
_cell.length_b   1.000
_cell.length_c   1.000
_cell.angle_alpha   90.00
_cell.angle_beta   90.00
_cell.angle_gamma   90.00
#
_symmetry.space_group_name_H-M   'P 1'
#
loop_
_entity.id
_entity.type
_entity.pdbx_description
1 polymer ?
#
loop_
_entity_poly.entity_id
_entity_poly.type
_entity_poly.pdbx_seq_one_letter_code
_entity_poly.pdbx_strand_id
1 'polypeptide(L)'
;MPSESKEYADEKAGEKRHAGALASESKPHAGSERAGAKDDDGGSSVDPDSNDLVNKVIAFFFDNDEFAHTFETFAELHCHAFDLDSDEMKLEYTDIYNEFLALFEQKLEAFIRSQGATVHEFYELVRRAYDVDRQSGTVLCSEILVATADFDVFVLMMRQTKETAMLAKR
;
A
#
# COMPACT_ATOMS: atom_id res chain seq x y z
N MET A 1 2.01 11.14 -54.78
CA MET A 1 3.06 11.94 -55.44
C MET A 1 2.37 13.08 -56.20
N PRO A 2 2.78 14.35 -56.11
CA PRO A 2 4.02 14.95 -55.58
C PRO A 2 3.78 15.83 -54.33
N SER A 3 4.72 15.91 -53.36
CA SER A 3 5.81 16.91 -53.19
C SER A 3 5.28 18.23 -52.57
N GLU A 4 5.87 18.93 -51.59
CA GLU A 4 7.25 19.15 -51.13
C GLU A 4 7.14 19.83 -49.74
N SER A 5 7.88 19.40 -48.71
CA SER A 5 9.18 19.95 -48.29
C SER A 5 9.17 21.42 -47.81
N LYS A 6 9.39 21.63 -46.51
CA LYS A 6 10.28 22.71 -46.07
C LYS A 6 10.96 22.39 -44.74
N GLU A 7 12.24 22.09 -44.88
CA GLU A 7 13.27 21.99 -43.86
C GLU A 7 13.99 23.35 -43.72
N TYR A 8 15.00 23.37 -42.83
CA TYR A 8 16.03 24.40 -42.54
C TYR A 8 15.66 25.41 -41.44
N ALA A 9 16.33 25.51 -40.27
CA ALA A 9 17.71 25.30 -39.77
C ALA A 9 18.34 26.66 -39.40
N ASP A 10 18.92 26.75 -38.18
CA ASP A 10 20.20 27.42 -37.81
C ASP A 10 20.40 27.22 -36.29
N GLU A 11 21.39 26.44 -35.80
CA GLU A 11 22.80 26.82 -35.48
C GLU A 11 22.91 28.05 -34.53
N LYS A 12 23.76 28.16 -33.49
CA LYS A 12 24.99 27.45 -33.12
C LYS A 12 25.48 27.82 -31.69
N ALA A 13 26.27 26.90 -31.14
CA ALA A 13 27.54 27.09 -30.40
C ALA A 13 27.62 27.74 -29.00
N GLY A 14 28.30 27.01 -28.11
CA GLY A 14 28.88 27.53 -26.86
C GLY A 14 29.72 26.50 -26.09
N GLU A 15 30.78 25.96 -26.69
CA GLU A 15 31.79 25.12 -26.03
C GLU A 15 32.84 25.98 -25.32
N LYS A 16 33.15 25.72 -24.04
CA LYS A 16 34.47 26.01 -23.44
C LYS A 16 34.82 24.98 -22.35
N ARG A 17 35.81 24.15 -22.66
CA ARG A 17 36.64 23.41 -21.70
C ARG A 17 37.67 24.35 -21.07
N HIS A 18 38.05 24.14 -19.81
CA HIS A 18 39.39 24.48 -19.33
C HIS A 18 39.84 23.52 -18.23
N ALA A 19 40.96 22.87 -18.50
CA ALA A 19 41.74 22.08 -17.57
C ALA A 19 42.67 23.00 -16.76
N GLY A 20 43.03 22.56 -15.54
CA GLY A 20 44.09 23.14 -14.72
C GLY A 20 44.37 22.23 -13.53
N ALA A 21 45.56 21.61 -13.54
CA ALA A 21 46.04 20.66 -12.56
C ALA A 21 47.21 21.25 -11.73
N LEU A 22 47.56 20.55 -10.63
CA LEU A 22 48.84 20.55 -9.88
C LEU A 22 49.03 21.71 -8.85
N ALA A 23 49.65 21.56 -7.67
CA ALA A 23 50.17 20.42 -6.87
C ALA A 23 50.72 20.97 -5.52
N SER A 24 51.22 20.06 -4.67
CA SER A 24 52.17 20.22 -3.54
C SER A 24 51.62 20.55 -2.14
N GLU A 25 52.02 19.95 -1.01
CA GLU A 25 53.05 18.95 -0.61
C GLU A 25 52.76 18.56 0.89
N SER A 26 52.74 17.29 1.32
CA SER A 26 53.82 16.51 2.02
C SER A 26 53.66 16.31 3.56
N LYS A 27 53.22 15.08 3.96
CA LYS A 27 53.67 14.08 5.01
C LYS A 27 54.33 14.52 6.35
N PRO A 28 54.57 13.61 7.35
CA PRO A 28 53.87 12.40 7.88
C PRO A 28 53.83 12.34 9.45
N HIS A 29 53.15 11.37 10.10
CA HIS A 29 53.72 10.36 11.06
C HIS A 29 52.67 9.57 11.88
N ALA A 30 52.95 8.25 12.00
CA ALA A 30 52.71 7.33 13.15
C ALA A 30 51.28 6.95 13.59
N GLY A 31 50.83 5.79 13.10
CA GLY A 31 50.60 4.55 13.87
C GLY A 31 49.69 4.55 15.10
N SER A 32 48.60 3.77 15.04
CA SER A 32 48.36 2.66 15.98
C SER A 32 47.21 1.79 15.47
N GLU A 33 47.50 0.51 15.31
CA GLU A 33 46.52 -0.56 15.21
C GLU A 33 45.68 -0.63 16.49
N ARG A 34 44.37 -0.89 16.38
CA ARG A 34 43.65 -1.84 17.24
C ARG A 34 42.23 -2.09 16.73
N ALA A 35 41.94 -3.38 16.59
CA ALA A 35 40.67 -3.98 16.26
C ALA A 35 39.56 -3.55 17.25
N GLY A 36 38.34 -3.47 16.72
CA GLY A 36 37.13 -3.23 17.47
C GLY A 36 35.91 -3.34 16.57
N ALA A 37 35.73 -4.48 15.91
CA ALA A 37 34.41 -4.89 15.44
C ALA A 37 33.56 -5.08 16.70
N LYS A 38 32.58 -4.19 16.89
CA LYS A 38 31.48 -4.45 17.79
C LYS A 38 30.24 -4.30 16.93
N ASP A 39 29.82 -5.44 16.42
CA ASP A 39 28.53 -5.62 15.80
C ASP A 39 27.48 -5.03 16.72
N ASP A 40 26.80 -4.02 16.18
CA ASP A 40 25.53 -3.50 16.66
C ASP A 40 24.50 -4.62 16.42
N ASP A 41 24.56 -5.65 17.27
CA ASP A 41 23.49 -6.64 17.39
C ASP A 41 22.34 -5.95 18.12
N GLY A 42 21.65 -5.10 17.37
CA GLY A 42 20.30 -4.63 17.64
C GLY A 42 19.37 -5.84 17.61
N GLY A 43 19.47 -6.68 18.64
CA GLY A 43 18.45 -7.63 19.00
C GLY A 43 17.19 -6.84 19.28
N SER A 44 16.39 -6.64 18.23
CA SER A 44 15.03 -6.13 18.33
C SER A 44 14.29 -7.12 19.21
N SER A 45 14.19 -6.79 20.49
CA SER A 45 13.24 -7.39 21.40
C SER A 45 11.89 -7.23 20.73
N VAL A 46 11.42 -8.30 20.09
CA VAL A 46 10.10 -8.32 19.49
C VAL A 46 9.16 -8.24 20.69
N ASP A 47 8.68 -7.03 20.99
CA ASP A 47 7.75 -6.82 22.09
C ASP A 47 6.59 -7.79 21.89
N PRO A 48 6.23 -8.62 22.89
CA PRO A 48 5.15 -9.59 22.74
C PRO A 48 3.82 -8.90 22.37
N ASP A 49 3.65 -7.63 22.76
CA ASP A 49 2.52 -6.76 22.39
C ASP A 49 2.45 -6.41 20.88
N SER A 50 3.56 -6.54 20.14
CA SER A 50 3.63 -6.21 18.71
C SER A 50 2.87 -7.21 17.83
N ASN A 51 3.00 -8.51 18.09
CA ASN A 51 2.20 -9.52 17.39
C ASN A 51 0.73 -9.46 17.84
N ASP A 52 0.48 -9.06 19.09
CA ASP A 52 -0.86 -8.94 19.66
C ASP A 52 -1.70 -7.87 18.94
N LEU A 53 -1.13 -6.70 18.59
CA LEU A 53 -1.86 -5.69 17.82
C LEU A 53 -2.33 -6.21 16.47
N VAL A 54 -1.45 -6.87 15.71
CA VAL A 54 -1.80 -7.36 14.37
C VAL A 54 -2.89 -8.44 14.47
N ASN A 55 -2.78 -9.35 15.44
CA ASN A 55 -3.80 -10.36 15.69
C ASN A 55 -5.15 -9.74 16.08
N LYS A 56 -5.15 -8.67 16.88
CA LYS A 56 -6.37 -7.93 17.24
C LYS A 56 -7.02 -7.27 16.04
N VAL A 57 -6.24 -6.67 15.15
CA VAL A 57 -6.75 -6.04 13.91
C VAL A 57 -7.34 -7.09 12.98
N ILE A 58 -6.66 -8.24 12.83
CA ILE A 58 -7.15 -9.37 12.05
C ILE A 58 -8.46 -9.91 12.64
N ALA A 59 -8.51 -10.15 13.95
CA ALA A 59 -9.72 -10.60 14.63
C ALA A 59 -10.86 -9.59 14.47
N PHE A 60 -10.58 -8.29 14.60
CA PHE A 60 -11.58 -7.25 14.34
C PHE A 60 -12.11 -7.29 12.91
N PHE A 61 -11.24 -7.50 11.91
CA PHE A 61 -11.66 -7.57 10.52
C PHE A 61 -12.58 -8.76 10.22
N PHE A 62 -12.34 -9.93 10.82
CA PHE A 62 -13.13 -11.14 10.55
C PHE A 62 -14.31 -11.37 11.50
N ASP A 63 -14.22 -10.93 12.77
CA ASP A 63 -15.16 -11.29 13.82
C ASP A 63 -16.07 -10.12 14.25
N ASN A 64 -15.87 -8.91 13.71
CA ASN A 64 -16.69 -7.75 14.11
C ASN A 64 -17.94 -7.59 13.23
N ASP A 65 -19.09 -8.00 13.78
CA ASP A 65 -20.39 -7.91 13.10
C ASP A 65 -20.76 -6.47 12.70
N GLU A 66 -20.42 -5.45 13.50
CA GLU A 66 -20.74 -4.05 13.19
C GLU A 66 -19.91 -3.53 12.00
N PHE A 67 -18.65 -3.93 11.93
CA PHE A 67 -17.77 -3.67 10.80
C PHE A 67 -18.34 -4.29 9.54
N ALA A 68 -18.63 -5.60 9.56
CA ALA A 68 -19.23 -6.32 8.43
C ALA A 68 -20.56 -5.67 7.98
N HIS A 69 -21.49 -5.43 8.91
CA HIS A 69 -22.80 -4.83 8.64
C HIS A 69 -22.67 -3.42 8.01
N THR A 70 -21.65 -2.66 8.38
CA THR A 70 -21.39 -1.34 7.77
C THR A 70 -21.14 -1.47 6.26
N PHE A 71 -20.33 -2.44 5.84
CA PHE A 71 -20.02 -2.65 4.42
C PHE A 71 -21.15 -3.35 3.67
N GLU A 72 -21.90 -4.23 4.33
CA GLU A 72 -23.13 -4.80 3.74
C GLU A 72 -24.14 -3.69 3.42
N THR A 73 -24.39 -2.79 4.38
CA THR A 73 -25.29 -1.64 4.17
C THR A 73 -24.80 -0.73 3.05
N PHE A 74 -23.49 -0.47 3.00
CA PHE A 74 -22.87 0.30 1.91
C PHE A 74 -23.11 -0.40 0.55
N ALA A 75 -22.85 -1.71 0.48
CA ALA A 75 -23.03 -2.48 -0.74
C ALA A 75 -24.50 -2.48 -1.18
N GLU A 76 -25.46 -2.67 -0.27
CA GLU A 76 -26.89 -2.63 -0.58
C GLU A 76 -27.32 -1.29 -1.18
N LEU A 77 -26.80 -0.17 -0.65
CA LEU A 77 -27.14 1.17 -1.10
C LEU A 77 -26.58 1.48 -2.49
N HIS A 78 -25.35 1.03 -2.78
CA HIS A 78 -24.61 1.42 -3.99
C HIS A 78 -24.61 0.34 -5.09
N CYS A 79 -24.98 -0.91 -4.80
CA CYS A 79 -24.90 -2.02 -5.76
C CYS A 79 -25.71 -1.79 -7.03
N HIS A 80 -26.75 -0.96 -6.98
CA HIS A 80 -27.62 -0.66 -8.14
C HIS A 80 -26.87 -0.06 -9.34
N ALA A 81 -25.79 0.69 -9.11
CA ALA A 81 -24.97 1.29 -10.16
C ALA A 81 -24.22 0.24 -11.00
N PHE A 82 -23.93 -0.94 -10.42
CA PHE A 82 -23.08 -1.96 -11.04
C PHE A 82 -23.84 -2.83 -12.03
N ASP A 83 -23.35 -2.95 -13.26
CA ASP A 83 -23.95 -3.83 -14.26
C ASP A 83 -23.54 -5.29 -14.06
N LEU A 84 -24.50 -6.21 -14.16
CA LEU A 84 -24.26 -7.66 -14.03
C LEU A 84 -23.85 -8.29 -15.37
N ASP A 85 -24.34 -7.76 -16.48
CA ASP A 85 -24.23 -8.35 -17.82
C ASP A 85 -23.11 -7.69 -18.67
N SER A 86 -22.31 -6.81 -18.08
CA SER A 86 -21.25 -6.05 -18.77
C SER A 86 -19.94 -6.12 -18.01
N ASP A 87 -18.83 -6.33 -18.72
CA ASP A 87 -17.47 -6.24 -18.16
C ASP A 87 -16.92 -4.80 -18.22
N GLU A 88 -17.72 -3.83 -18.68
CA GLU A 88 -17.32 -2.42 -18.73
C GLU A 88 -17.18 -1.82 -17.33
N MET A 89 -16.01 -1.26 -17.04
CA MET A 89 -15.72 -0.52 -15.81
C MET A 89 -16.06 0.96 -15.99
N LYS A 90 -17.19 1.38 -15.43
CA LYS A 90 -17.65 2.77 -15.51
C LYS A 90 -16.90 3.67 -14.53
N LEU A 91 -16.78 4.95 -14.87
CA LEU A 91 -16.17 5.96 -14.00
C LEU A 91 -16.87 6.06 -12.63
N GLU A 92 -18.20 5.92 -12.62
CA GLU A 92 -18.99 5.94 -11.38
C GLU A 92 -18.59 4.83 -10.39
N TYR A 93 -18.03 3.70 -10.87
CA TYR A 93 -17.54 2.64 -9.98
C TYR A 93 -16.31 3.11 -9.20
N THR A 94 -15.47 3.94 -9.80
CA THR A 94 -14.30 4.51 -9.14
C THR A 94 -14.71 5.50 -8.06
N ASP A 95 -15.74 6.31 -8.31
CA ASP A 95 -16.26 7.25 -7.32
C ASP A 95 -16.79 6.51 -6.08
N ILE A 96 -17.63 5.49 -6.28
CA ILE A 96 -18.15 4.66 -5.20
C ILE A 96 -17.03 3.89 -4.49
N TYR A 97 -16.04 3.40 -5.23
CA TYR A 97 -14.88 2.71 -4.65
C TYR A 97 -14.05 3.64 -3.75
N ASN A 98 -13.85 4.90 -4.13
CA ASN A 98 -13.15 5.87 -3.28
C ASN A 98 -13.91 6.14 -1.97
N GLU A 99 -15.25 6.18 -2.03
CA GLU A 99 -16.08 6.28 -0.82
C GLU A 99 -15.94 5.04 0.07
N PHE A 100 -15.95 3.85 -0.54
CA PHE A 100 -15.70 2.58 0.16
C PHE A 100 -14.33 2.56 0.83
N LEU A 101 -13.26 2.91 0.11
CA LEU A 101 -11.89 2.94 0.66
C LEU A 101 -11.79 3.91 1.83
N ALA A 102 -12.33 5.12 1.70
CA ALA A 102 -12.31 6.10 2.78
C ALA A 102 -13.02 5.57 4.04
N LEU A 103 -14.18 4.92 3.87
CA LEU A 103 -14.92 4.29 4.97
C LEU A 103 -14.14 3.13 5.60
N PHE A 104 -13.51 2.31 4.77
CA PHE A 104 -12.70 1.17 5.18
C PHE A 104 -11.49 1.60 6.02
N GLU A 105 -10.69 2.52 5.49
CA GLU A 105 -9.53 3.09 6.17
C GLU A 105 -9.94 3.78 7.47
N GLN A 106 -11.03 4.57 7.46
CA GLN A 106 -11.52 5.24 8.65
C GLN A 106 -11.89 4.26 9.77
N LYS A 107 -12.60 3.17 9.46
CA LYS A 107 -13.02 2.17 10.45
C LYS A 107 -11.82 1.41 11.01
N LEU A 108 -10.88 1.03 10.14
CA LEU A 108 -9.67 0.33 10.53
C LEU A 108 -8.75 1.22 11.38
N GLU A 109 -8.55 2.46 10.98
CA GLU A 109 -7.77 3.45 11.72
C GLU A 109 -8.38 3.73 13.09
N ALA A 110 -9.71 3.89 13.18
CA ALA A 110 -10.40 4.08 14.44
C ALA A 110 -10.16 2.90 15.40
N PHE A 111 -10.20 1.67 14.88
CA PHE A 111 -9.89 0.48 15.68
C PHE A 111 -8.42 0.46 16.12
N ILE A 112 -7.46 0.69 15.21
CA ILE A 112 -6.03 0.71 15.55
C ILE A 112 -5.74 1.77 16.64
N ARG A 113 -6.31 2.98 16.50
CA ARG A 113 -6.19 4.05 17.50
C ARG A 113 -6.82 3.67 18.84
N SER A 114 -7.92 2.92 18.84
CA SER A 114 -8.53 2.42 20.08
C SER A 114 -7.64 1.44 20.85
N GLN A 115 -6.72 0.78 20.15
CA GLN A 115 -5.70 -0.09 20.75
C GLN A 115 -4.46 0.69 21.24
N GLY A 116 -4.43 2.02 21.07
CA GLY A 116 -3.31 2.87 21.48
C GLY A 116 -2.15 2.92 20.48
N ALA A 117 -2.37 2.48 19.24
CA ALA A 117 -1.37 2.45 18.18
C ALA A 117 -1.74 3.37 17.01
N THR A 118 -0.80 3.54 16.09
CA THR A 118 -0.97 4.27 14.83
C THR A 118 -1.00 3.32 13.64
N VAL A 119 -1.58 3.76 12.52
CA VAL A 119 -1.60 2.99 11.25
C VAL A 119 -0.17 2.70 10.77
N HIS A 120 0.75 3.64 10.98
CA HIS A 120 2.16 3.46 10.62
C HIS A 120 2.82 2.32 11.42
N GLU A 121 2.58 2.26 12.73
CA GLU A 121 3.08 1.16 13.57
C GLU A 121 2.48 -0.18 13.13
N PHE A 122 1.17 -0.23 12.84
CA PHE A 122 0.54 -1.43 12.30
C PHE A 122 1.20 -1.91 11.00
N TYR A 123 1.49 -0.99 10.07
CA TYR A 123 2.17 -1.34 8.81
C TYR A 123 3.57 -1.90 9.04
N GLU A 124 4.38 -1.28 9.91
CA GLU A 124 5.73 -1.77 10.23
C GLU A 124 5.70 -3.16 10.88
N LEU A 125 4.66 -3.45 11.67
CA LEU A 125 4.46 -4.76 12.29
C LEU A 125 4.12 -5.84 11.26
N VAL A 126 3.21 -5.55 10.32
CA VAL A 126 2.88 -6.46 9.21
C VAL A 126 4.11 -6.70 8.34
N ARG A 127 4.87 -5.65 8.02
CA ARG A 127 6.11 -5.75 7.25
C ARG A 127 7.14 -6.63 7.94
N ARG A 128 7.32 -6.47 9.25
CA ARG A 128 8.23 -7.31 10.03
C ARG A 128 7.78 -8.78 10.04
N ALA A 129 6.48 -9.04 10.18
CA ALA A 129 5.94 -10.39 10.11
C ALA A 129 6.24 -11.06 8.75
N TYR A 130 6.16 -10.29 7.67
CA TYR A 130 6.52 -10.74 6.32
C TYR A 130 7.99 -11.13 6.16
N ASP A 131 8.90 -10.39 6.79
CA ASP A 131 10.33 -10.67 6.74
C ASP A 131 10.72 -11.90 7.60
N VAL A 132 9.97 -12.16 8.67
CA VAL A 132 10.21 -13.29 9.59
C VAL A 132 9.64 -14.60 9.03
N ASP A 133 8.35 -14.61 8.67
CA ASP A 133 7.66 -15.79 8.16
C ASP A 133 6.55 -15.41 7.18
N ARG A 134 6.86 -15.56 5.89
CA ARG A 134 5.92 -15.32 4.78
C ARG A 134 4.73 -16.26 4.77
N GLN A 135 4.80 -17.40 5.45
CA GLN A 135 3.70 -18.37 5.51
C GLN A 135 2.90 -18.25 6.82
N SER A 136 3.22 -17.26 7.65
CA SER A 136 2.47 -17.01 8.88
C SER A 136 1.02 -16.61 8.59
N GLY A 137 0.12 -17.01 9.48
CA GLY A 137 -1.30 -16.60 9.39
C GLY A 137 -1.47 -15.08 9.36
N THR A 138 -0.61 -14.35 10.05
CA THR A 138 -0.56 -12.89 10.04
C THR A 138 -0.36 -12.32 8.64
N VAL A 139 0.61 -12.86 7.88
CA VAL A 139 0.89 -12.44 6.51
C VAL A 139 -0.31 -12.74 5.61
N LEU A 140 -0.83 -13.97 5.67
CA LEU A 140 -2.01 -14.36 4.89
C LEU A 140 -3.21 -13.44 5.17
N CYS A 141 -3.52 -13.16 6.43
CA CYS A 141 -4.62 -12.27 6.81
C CYS A 141 -4.38 -10.83 6.36
N SER A 142 -3.14 -10.34 6.40
CA SER A 142 -2.81 -9.01 5.87
C SER A 142 -2.97 -8.93 4.35
N GLU A 143 -2.63 -9.99 3.62
CA GLU A 143 -2.85 -10.09 2.17
C GLU A 143 -4.35 -10.11 1.86
N ILE A 144 -5.17 -10.81 2.64
CA ILE A 144 -6.63 -10.81 2.51
C ILE A 144 -7.18 -9.39 2.76
N LEU A 145 -6.71 -8.69 3.79
CA LEU A 145 -7.13 -7.32 4.09
C LEU A 145 -6.83 -6.39 2.92
N VAL A 146 -5.62 -6.46 2.34
CA VAL A 146 -5.27 -5.68 1.14
C VAL A 146 -6.13 -6.08 -0.06
N ALA A 147 -6.35 -7.37 -0.28
CA ALA A 147 -7.16 -7.87 -1.39
C ALA A 147 -8.63 -7.44 -1.28
N THR A 148 -9.19 -7.34 -0.08
CA THR A 148 -10.57 -6.85 0.11
C THR A 148 -10.73 -5.35 -0.18
N ALA A 149 -9.63 -4.61 -0.12
CA ALA A 149 -9.57 -3.22 -0.56
C ALA A 149 -9.16 -3.08 -2.04
N ASP A 150 -9.00 -4.17 -2.80
CA ASP A 150 -8.69 -4.10 -4.23
C ASP A 150 -9.93 -3.78 -5.07
N PHE A 151 -9.75 -3.00 -6.14
CA PHE A 151 -10.85 -2.54 -6.99
C PHE A 151 -11.63 -3.69 -7.64
N ASP A 152 -10.95 -4.71 -8.16
CA ASP A 152 -11.63 -5.81 -8.85
C ASP A 152 -12.44 -6.67 -7.87
N VAL A 153 -11.90 -6.88 -6.66
CA VAL A 153 -12.59 -7.58 -5.57
C VAL A 153 -13.80 -6.77 -5.09
N PHE A 154 -13.65 -5.46 -4.96
CA PHE A 154 -14.76 -4.56 -4.64
C PHE A 154 -15.88 -4.61 -5.70
N VAL A 155 -15.55 -4.51 -6.99
CA VAL A 155 -16.54 -4.60 -8.08
C VAL A 155 -17.26 -5.96 -8.04
N LEU A 156 -16.52 -7.05 -7.80
CA LEU A 156 -17.10 -8.39 -7.67
C LEU A 156 -18.10 -8.45 -6.51
N MET A 157 -17.73 -7.92 -5.33
CA MET A 157 -18.61 -7.83 -4.17
C MET A 157 -19.89 -7.07 -4.51
N MET A 158 -19.79 -5.89 -5.13
CA MET A 158 -20.95 -5.05 -5.47
C MET A 158 -21.91 -5.74 -6.45
N ARG A 159 -21.37 -6.48 -7.44
CA ARG A 159 -22.18 -7.28 -8.37
C ARG A 159 -22.90 -8.44 -7.66
N GLN A 160 -22.22 -9.16 -6.78
CA GLN A 160 -22.82 -10.24 -5.99
C GLN A 160 -23.94 -9.74 -5.08
N THR A 161 -23.75 -8.58 -4.45
CA THR A 161 -24.80 -7.93 -3.65
C THR A 161 -26.02 -7.57 -4.51
N LYS A 162 -25.82 -7.00 -5.70
CA LYS A 162 -26.92 -6.70 -6.63
C LYS A 162 -27.68 -7.96 -7.05
N GLU A 163 -26.97 -9.03 -7.40
CA GLU A 163 -27.56 -10.31 -7.81
C GLU A 163 -28.42 -10.89 -6.67
N THR A 164 -27.88 -10.92 -5.45
CA THR A 164 -28.59 -11.41 -4.26
C THR A 164 -29.84 -10.57 -3.96
N ALA A 165 -29.72 -9.24 -4.04
CA ALA A 165 -30.83 -8.32 -3.83
C ALA A 165 -31.94 -8.47 -4.90
N MET A 166 -31.61 -8.87 -6.13
CA MET A 166 -32.58 -9.18 -7.17
C MET A 166 -33.29 -10.53 -6.92
N LEU A 167 -32.58 -11.54 -6.43
CA LEU A 167 -33.15 -12.84 -6.10
C LEU A 167 -34.10 -12.77 -4.89
N ALA A 168 -33.75 -11.98 -3.87
CA ALA A 168 -34.57 -11.80 -2.67
C ALA A 168 -35.91 -11.07 -2.92
N LYS A 169 -36.04 -10.38 -4.07
CA LYS A 169 -37.24 -9.63 -4.46
C LYS A 169 -38.19 -10.42 -5.38
N ARG A 170 -37.87 -11.67 -5.73
CA ARG A 170 -38.72 -12.57 -6.53
C ARG A 170 -39.59 -13.46 -5.65
#